data_AF-A0AAV8WS25-F1
#
_entry.id   AF-A0AAV8WS25-F1
#
_cell.length_a   1.000
_cell.length_b   1.000
_cell.length_c   1.000
_cell.angle_alpha   90.00
_cell.angle_beta   90.00
_cell.angle_gamma   90.00
#
_symmetry.space_group_name_H-M   'P 1'
#
loop_
_entity.id
_entity.type
_entity.pdbx_description
1 polymer ?
#
loop_
_entity_poly.entity_id
_entity_poly.type
_entity_poly.pdbx_seq_one_letter_code
_entity_poly.pdbx_strand_id
1 'polypeptide(L)'
;MNRDEAFGIRSDFIKPYPRDNVNKDIRIFNYHLSRSRCVVENTFGIMASRFKVLQTAINLNIKNIDTVVITCCVLHNFLRKMCPRSYIAPEVLDRENIEDGSVTLV
;
A
#
# COMPACT_ATOMS: atom_id res chain seq x y z
N MET A 1 -4.47 5.52 18.62
CA MET A 1 -5.86 5.10 18.28
C MET A 1 -5.86 4.77 16.80
N ASN A 2 -6.03 3.49 16.45
CA ASN A 2 -5.94 3.04 15.06
C ASN A 2 -7.27 3.38 14.37
N ARG A 3 -7.27 4.08 13.23
CA ARG A 3 -8.51 4.59 12.59
C ARG A 3 -9.50 3.48 12.23
N ASP A 4 -9.02 2.25 12.08
CA ASP A 4 -9.81 1.07 11.71
C ASP A 4 -10.55 0.43 12.91
N GLU A 5 -10.31 0.86 14.15
CA GLU A 5 -11.01 0.34 15.34
C GLU A 5 -12.50 0.69 15.36
N ALA A 6 -12.88 1.82 14.75
CA ALA A 6 -14.25 2.31 14.70
C ALA A 6 -15.19 1.47 13.80
N PHE A 7 -14.64 0.60 12.94
CA PHE A 7 -15.41 -0.20 11.99
C PHE A 7 -15.48 -1.68 12.43
N GLY A 8 -16.63 -2.34 12.25
CA GLY A 8 -16.78 -3.79 12.47
C GLY A 8 -16.19 -4.61 11.32
N ILE A 9 -15.78 -5.86 11.58
CA ILE A 9 -15.40 -6.80 10.51
C ILE A 9 -16.65 -7.16 9.71
N ARG A 10 -16.54 -7.10 8.38
CA ARG A 10 -17.59 -7.47 7.43
C ARG A 10 -17.00 -8.36 6.34
N SER A 11 -17.86 -9.03 5.57
CA SER A 11 -17.44 -9.86 4.43
C SER A 11 -16.67 -9.07 3.36
N ASP A 12 -16.88 -7.76 3.29
CA ASP A 12 -16.25 -6.84 2.35
C ASP A 12 -15.24 -5.88 3.01
N PHE A 13 -15.09 -5.95 4.34
CA PHE A 13 -14.16 -5.08 5.08
C PHE A 13 -13.49 -5.87 6.21
N ILE A 14 -12.25 -6.25 5.96
CA ILE A 14 -11.41 -6.99 6.90
C ILE A 14 -10.54 -5.99 7.66
N LYS A 15 -10.52 -6.10 8.99
CA LYS A 15 -9.60 -5.34 9.85
C LYS A 15 -8.74 -6.27 10.70
N PRO A 16 -7.59 -5.80 11.22
CA PRO A 16 -6.82 -6.56 12.17
C PRO A 16 -7.68 -6.92 13.39
N TYR A 17 -7.50 -8.12 13.92
CA TYR A 17 -8.06 -8.48 15.21
C TYR A 17 -7.42 -7.63 16.31
N PRO A 18 -8.17 -7.30 17.38
CA PRO A 18 -7.63 -6.63 18.56
C PRO A 18 -6.41 -7.35 19.11
N ARG A 19 -5.48 -6.60 19.71
CA ARG A 19 -4.25 -7.16 20.30
C ARG A 19 -4.46 -7.84 21.66
N ASP A 20 -5.69 -7.89 22.16
CA ASP A 20 -6.00 -8.59 23.40
C ASP A 20 -6.16 -10.10 23.14
N ASN A 21 -5.45 -10.93 23.92
CA ASN A 21 -5.44 -12.40 23.81
C ASN A 21 -5.10 -12.95 22.40
N VAL A 22 -4.00 -12.47 21.81
CA VAL A 22 -3.54 -12.91 20.49
C VAL A 22 -2.99 -14.34 20.53
N ASN A 23 -3.79 -15.31 20.10
CA ASN A 23 -3.29 -16.66 19.82
C ASN A 23 -2.41 -16.66 18.55
N LYS A 24 -1.74 -17.78 18.28
CA LYS A 24 -0.81 -17.91 17.15
C LYS A 24 -1.47 -17.58 15.81
N ASP A 25 -2.68 -18.04 15.57
CA ASP A 25 -3.38 -17.88 14.30
C ASP A 25 -3.78 -16.42 14.06
N ILE A 26 -4.24 -15.73 15.11
CA ILE A 26 -4.54 -14.29 15.05
C ILE A 26 -3.27 -13.48 14.77
N ARG A 27 -2.12 -13.85 15.37
CA ARG A 27 -0.83 -13.19 15.07
C ARG A 27 -0.46 -13.34 13.60
N ILE A 28 -0.57 -14.56 13.06
CA ILE A 28 -0.27 -14.87 11.65
C ILE A 28 -1.19 -14.07 10.73
N PHE A 29 -2.49 -14.06 11.01
CA PHE A 29 -3.46 -13.31 10.23
C PHE A 29 -3.16 -11.80 10.23
N ASN A 30 -2.98 -11.19 11.41
CA ASN A 30 -2.69 -9.77 11.54
C ASN A 30 -1.38 -9.39 10.84
N TYR A 31 -0.38 -10.27 10.88
CA TYR A 31 0.87 -10.09 10.14
C TYR A 31 0.63 -10.07 8.63
N HIS A 32 -0.05 -11.06 8.06
CA HIS A 32 -0.35 -11.09 6.62
C HIS A 32 -1.17 -9.89 6.15
N LEU A 33 -2.15 -9.47 6.96
CA LEU A 33 -2.96 -8.30 6.67
C LEU A 33 -2.12 -7.01 6.67
N SER A 34 -1.27 -6.84 7.68
CA SER A 34 -0.38 -5.67 7.78
C SER A 34 0.62 -5.63 6.63
N ARG A 35 1.22 -6.77 6.30
CA ARG A 35 2.14 -6.93 5.16
C ARG A 35 1.47 -6.57 3.84
N SER A 36 0.27 -7.08 3.60
CA SER A 36 -0.49 -6.78 2.37
C SER A 36 -0.79 -5.29 2.26
N ARG A 37 -1.15 -4.65 3.38
CA ARG A 37 -1.41 -3.21 3.43
C ARG A 37 -0.16 -2.39 3.14
N CYS A 38 0.98 -2.73 3.76
CA CYS A 38 2.26 -2.07 3.54
C CYS A 38 2.66 -2.08 2.05
N VAL A 39 2.49 -3.21 1.35
CA VAL A 39 2.75 -3.29 -0.10
C VAL A 39 1.87 -2.31 -0.90
N VAL A 40 0.59 -2.23 -0.56
CA VAL A 40 -0.37 -1.35 -1.23
C VAL A 40 -0.05 0.12 -0.95
N GLU A 41 0.20 0.48 0.32
CA GLU A 41 0.55 1.83 0.74
C GLU A 41 1.85 2.31 0.10
N ASN A 42 2.90 1.47 0.08
CA ASN A 42 4.15 1.76 -0.62
C ASN A 42 3.94 2.03 -2.11
N THR A 43 3.13 1.19 -2.76
CA THR A 43 2.84 1.35 -4.20
C THR A 43 2.15 2.67 -4.48
N PHE A 44 1.12 3.02 -3.70
CA PHE A 44 0.43 4.30 -3.85
C PHE A 44 1.32 5.49 -3.51
N GLY A 45 2.19 5.39 -2.49
CA GLY A 45 3.18 6.43 -2.16
C GLY A 45 4.15 6.70 -3.30
N ILE A 46 4.68 5.65 -3.94
CA ILE A 46 5.54 5.80 -5.12
C ILE A 46 4.76 6.41 -6.29
N MET A 47 3.56 5.91 -6.58
CA MET A 47 2.75 6.43 -7.68
C MET A 47 2.39 7.91 -7.47
N ALA A 48 1.99 8.29 -6.25
CA ALA A 48 1.69 9.69 -5.91
C ALA A 48 2.93 10.58 -6.03
N SER A 49 4.10 10.15 -5.55
CA SER A 49 5.34 10.93 -5.66
C SER A 49 5.83 11.10 -7.11
N ARG A 50 5.57 10.11 -7.98
CA ARG A 50 6.02 10.12 -9.39
C ARG A 50 5.02 10.79 -10.34
N PHE A 51 3.73 10.58 -10.13
CA PHE A 51 2.68 11.08 -11.00
C PHE A 51 1.93 12.21 -10.31
N LYS A 52 2.37 13.45 -10.56
CA LYS A 52 1.78 14.67 -9.99
C LYS A 52 0.25 14.78 -10.18
N VAL A 53 -0.29 14.17 -11.24
CA VAL A 53 -1.74 14.12 -11.49
C VAL A 53 -2.52 13.47 -10.34
N LEU A 54 -1.89 12.60 -9.54
CA LEU A 54 -2.50 11.93 -8.39
C LEU A 54 -2.37 12.74 -7.09
N GLN A 55 -1.58 13.82 -7.05
CA GLN A 55 -1.38 14.64 -5.85
C GLN A 55 -2.39 15.77 -5.71
N THR A 56 -3.14 16.07 -6.77
CA THR A 56 -4.13 17.15 -6.81
C THR A 56 -5.48 16.60 -7.26
N ALA A 57 -6.54 17.37 -7.09
CA ALA A 57 -7.80 17.07 -7.74
C ALA A 57 -7.58 16.90 -9.26
N ILE A 58 -8.05 15.79 -9.81
CA ILE A 58 -7.89 15.48 -11.23
C ILE A 58 -8.88 16.35 -12.01
N ASN A 59 -8.39 17.48 -12.55
CA ASN A 59 -9.20 18.41 -13.33
C ASN A 59 -9.38 17.94 -14.78
N LEU A 60 -9.99 16.76 -14.95
CA LEU A 60 -10.30 16.15 -16.23
C LEU A 60 -11.77 15.75 -16.28
N ASN A 61 -12.28 15.54 -17.50
CA ASN A 61 -13.61 14.94 -17.65
C ASN A 61 -13.63 13.56 -17.00
N ILE A 62 -14.72 13.24 -16.28
CA ILE A 62 -14.93 11.96 -15.58
C ILE A 62 -14.65 10.77 -16.50
N LYS A 63 -15.02 10.86 -17.79
CA LYS A 63 -14.80 9.80 -18.79
C LYS A 63 -13.32 9.46 -19.02
N ASN A 64 -12.40 10.35 -18.64
CA ASN A 64 -10.96 10.17 -18.83
C ASN A 64 -10.24 9.72 -17.55
N ILE A 65 -10.90 9.75 -16.38
CA ILE A 65 -10.26 9.45 -15.09
C ILE A 65 -9.74 8.02 -15.06
N ASP A 66 -10.57 7.04 -15.45
CA ASP A 66 -10.18 5.63 -15.45
C ASP A 66 -8.96 5.38 -16.34
N THR A 67 -8.94 5.98 -17.53
CA THR A 67 -7.81 5.91 -18.47
C THR A 67 -6.53 6.44 -17.85
N VAL A 68 -6.60 7.58 -17.13
CA VAL A 68 -5.44 8.17 -16.46
C VAL A 68 -4.93 7.25 -15.35
N VAL A 69 -5.83 6.73 -14.50
CA VAL A 69 -5.46 5.82 -13.40
C VAL A 69 -4.79 4.55 -13.95
N ILE A 70 -5.39 3.92 -14.97
CA ILE A 70 -4.81 2.73 -15.61
C ILE A 70 -3.47 3.06 -16.24
N THR A 71 -3.33 4.21 -16.89
CA THR A 71 -2.06 4.66 -17.48
C THR A 71 -0.98 4.80 -16.42
N CYS A 72 -1.29 5.40 -15.26
CA CYS A 72 -0.36 5.47 -14.13
C CYS A 72 0.07 4.07 -13.66
N CYS A 73 -0.84 3.10 -13.56
CA CYS A 73 -0.51 1.72 -13.19
C CYS A 73 0.41 1.05 -14.23
N VAL A 74 0.10 1.20 -15.52
CA VAL A 74 0.90 0.62 -16.62
C VAL A 74 2.30 1.23 -16.63
N LEU A 75 2.40 2.56 -16.53
CA LEU A 75 3.69 3.27 -16.47
C LEU A 75 4.49 2.89 -15.22
N HIS A 76 3.84 2.76 -14.06
CA HIS A 76 4.49 2.29 -12.84
C HIS A 76 5.13 0.91 -13.05
N ASN A 77 4.37 -0.04 -13.57
CA ASN A 77 4.86 -1.39 -13.83
C ASN A 77 6.01 -1.41 -14.85
N PHE A 78 5.88 -0.63 -15.92
CA PHE A 78 6.93 -0.49 -16.93
C PHE A 78 8.22 0.10 -16.36
N LEU A 79 8.13 1.22 -15.64
CA LEU A 79 9.30 1.91 -15.06
C LEU A 79 9.95 1.09 -13.96
N ARG A 80 9.17 0.38 -13.15
CA ARG A 80 9.70 -0.57 -12.15
C ARG A 80 10.51 -1.69 -12.81
N LYS A 81 10.10 -2.16 -13.99
CA LYS A 81 10.81 -3.21 -14.74
C LYS A 81 12.06 -2.68 -15.44
N MET A 82 11.97 -1.51 -16.09
CA MET A 82 13.05 -0.99 -16.93
C MET A 82 14.10 -0.20 -16.16
N CYS A 83 13.68 0.52 -15.12
CA CYS A 83 14.49 1.52 -14.43
C CYS A 83 14.41 1.42 -12.90
N PRO A 84 14.60 0.23 -12.27
CA PRO A 84 14.30 0.03 -10.86
C PRO A 84 15.07 0.97 -9.92
N ARG A 85 16.36 1.22 -10.19
CA ARG A 85 17.24 2.05 -9.33
C ARG A 85 16.91 3.55 -9.37
N SER A 86 16.40 4.04 -10.51
CA SER A 86 16.07 5.47 -10.66
C SER A 86 14.60 5.76 -10.41
N TYR A 87 13.72 4.77 -10.61
CA TYR A 87 12.28 4.88 -10.40
C TYR A 87 11.88 4.71 -8.94
N ILE A 88 12.54 3.80 -8.20
CA ILE A 88 12.27 3.56 -6.78
C ILE A 88 13.52 3.94 -6.00
N ALA A 89 13.42 4.98 -5.19
CA ALA A 89 14.48 5.31 -4.23
C ALA A 89 14.53 4.20 -3.16
N PRO A 90 15.70 3.60 -2.90
CA PRO A 90 15.83 2.50 -1.95
C PRO A 90 15.38 2.84 -0.53
N GLU A 91 15.40 4.13 -0.18
CA GLU A 91 14.99 4.67 1.12
C GLU A 91 13.49 4.94 1.26
N VAL A 92 12.69 4.80 0.20
CA VAL A 92 11.25 5.17 0.21
C VAL A 92 10.34 3.96 0.40
N LEU A 93 10.91 2.76 0.39
CA LEU A 93 10.16 1.52 0.58
C LEU A 93 10.34 1.03 2.02
N ASP A 94 9.21 0.79 2.68
CA ASP A 94 9.24 -0.04 3.89
C ASP A 94 9.79 -1.42 3.53
N ARG A 95 10.79 -1.86 4.29
CA ARG A 95 11.41 -3.17 4.11
C ARG A 95 11.06 -4.07 5.27
N GLU A 96 10.53 -5.23 4.96
CA GLU A 96 10.40 -6.30 5.94
C GLU A 96 11.73 -7.00 6.14
N ASN A 97 12.13 -7.13 7.40
CA ASN A 97 13.12 -8.09 7.79
C ASN A 97 12.45 -9.47 7.88
N ILE A 98 12.92 -10.39 7.05
CA ILE A 98 12.34 -11.73 6.88
C ILE A 98 12.62 -12.61 8.11
N GLU A 99 13.64 -12.28 8.90
CA GLU A 99 14.07 -13.09 10.05
C GLU A 99 13.22 -12.87 11.30
N ASP A 100 12.73 -11.65 11.54
CA ASP A 100 11.98 -11.27 12.74
C ASP A 100 10.55 -10.79 12.43
N GLY A 101 10.19 -10.67 11.14
CA GLY A 101 8.89 -10.17 10.69
C GLY A 101 8.67 -8.69 10.98
N SER A 102 9.72 -7.95 11.35
CA SER A 102 9.65 -6.52 11.60
C SER A 102 9.61 -5.75 10.28
N VAL A 103 8.71 -4.79 10.17
CA VAL A 103 8.67 -3.83 9.07
C VAL A 103 9.51 -2.63 9.51
N THR A 104 10.60 -2.35 8.82
CA THR A 104 11.30 -1.07 8.96
C THR A 104 10.50 -0.05 8.16
N LEU A 105 9.69 0.73 8.88
CA LEU A 105 8.94 1.84 8.32
C LEU A 105 9.90 2.99 8.02
N VAL A 106 9.78 3.60 6.85
CA VAL A 106 10.47 4.85 6.49
C VAL A 106 9.76 6.04 7.12
#